data_AF-A0A1C5I5L8-F1
#
_entry.id   AF-A0A1C5I5L8-F1
#
_cell.length_a   1.000
_cell.length_b   1.000
_cell.length_c   1.000
_cell.angle_alpha   90.00
_cell.angle_beta   90.00
_cell.angle_gamma   90.00
#
_symmetry.space_group_name_H-M   'P 1'
#
loop_
_entity.id
_entity.type
_entity.pdbx_description
1 polymer ?
#
loop_
_entity_poly.entity_id
_entity_poly.type
_entity_poly.pdbx_seq_one_letter_code
_entity_poly.pdbx_strand_id
1 'polypeptide(L)'
;MAGADWARLTELIAGQPALVLYPPRLWCAIAEQVLSELVVSENNAWLQRQEALSRLLEHPIARSHVVATCVALAEDRSSPAVIEPVSLLDVVAHKDGNRYVLQQIENPSSDRARYAGLLAAVRKVRHGHFTSDEQFWLARVVQQAVADPALDAATAPLLSQVAALLDRRMAGQSAFPRRRWVPHSDALTAIGAVEYPPGAHSVSQRIADLAQCRLADDRHGRDAVLAELVGKALFDANPDVRLTATMLIAATPYRDAVAAALLAQLHSDLSRRVEEIAPSALSTLTTFGVDIHRPLMRTLLIHDGSSADLRHAAAWATPHCAGVYPLHVWRRILAEQHGAWLRRPSATGESILHGIAYGIGTDRHYELLAELRQRGDLPDAVRQTAQWLLSSPPDSPA
;
A
#
# COMPACT_ATOMS: atom_id res chain seq x y z
N MET A 1 -1.31 17.11 -14.62
CA MET A 1 -0.83 16.70 -15.96
C MET A 1 -1.21 15.24 -16.19
N ALA A 2 -1.31 14.73 -17.41
CA ALA A 2 -1.50 13.28 -17.58
C ALA A 2 -0.22 12.53 -17.16
N GLY A 3 -0.34 11.26 -16.76
CA GLY A 3 0.85 10.48 -16.34
C GLY A 3 1.90 10.33 -17.46
N ALA A 4 1.46 10.28 -18.72
CA ALA A 4 2.36 10.28 -19.88
C ALA A 4 3.15 11.59 -20.04
N ASP A 5 2.55 12.73 -19.68
CA ASP A 5 3.26 14.03 -19.71
C ASP A 5 4.36 14.06 -18.65
N TRP A 6 4.09 13.51 -17.47
CA TRP A 6 5.09 13.36 -16.41
C TRP A 6 6.23 12.43 -16.82
N ALA A 7 5.91 11.30 -17.45
CA ALA A 7 6.92 10.39 -17.97
C ALA A 7 7.83 11.09 -18.98
N ARG A 8 7.27 11.83 -19.94
CA ARG A 8 8.04 12.58 -20.94
C ARG A 8 8.89 13.70 -20.31
N LEU A 9 8.33 14.47 -19.39
CA LEU A 9 9.07 15.55 -18.72
C LEU A 9 10.26 15.00 -17.93
N THR A 10 10.04 13.96 -17.13
CA THR A 10 11.09 13.37 -16.28
C THR A 10 12.14 12.61 -17.08
N GLU A 11 11.79 12.05 -18.24
CA GLU A 11 12.75 11.49 -19.19
C GLU A 11 13.68 12.58 -19.77
N LEU A 12 13.12 13.72 -20.17
CA LEU A 12 13.93 14.87 -20.66
C LEU A 12 14.87 15.40 -19.58
N ILE A 13 14.40 15.47 -18.33
CA ILE A 13 15.23 15.87 -17.18
C ILE A 13 16.34 14.84 -16.92
N ALA A 14 16.01 13.56 -16.89
CA ALA A 14 16.97 12.48 -16.63
C ALA A 14 18.08 12.42 -17.70
N GLY A 15 17.76 12.76 -18.95
CA GLY A 15 18.72 12.88 -20.04
C GLY A 15 19.72 14.04 -19.89
N GLN A 16 19.54 14.92 -18.90
CA GLN A 16 20.41 16.08 -18.66
C GLN A 16 20.87 16.16 -17.19
N PRO A 17 21.85 15.35 -16.74
CA PRO A 17 22.28 15.29 -15.34
C PRO A 17 22.80 16.61 -14.73
N ALA A 18 23.16 17.57 -15.59
CA ALA A 18 23.63 18.91 -15.22
C ALA A 18 22.54 19.98 -15.32
N LEU A 19 21.28 19.61 -15.58
CA LEU A 19 20.17 20.53 -15.70
C LEU A 19 19.93 21.23 -14.35
N VAL A 20 19.98 22.56 -14.37
CA VAL A 20 19.66 23.41 -13.23
C VAL A 20 18.40 24.21 -13.56
N LEU A 21 17.35 24.06 -12.74
CA LEU A 21 16.18 24.91 -12.81
C LEU A 21 16.37 26.16 -11.95
N TYR A 22 16.11 27.33 -12.53
CA TYR A 22 16.14 28.60 -11.82
C TYR A 22 14.75 29.26 -11.82
N PRO A 23 14.21 29.67 -10.65
CA PRO A 23 14.81 29.54 -9.32
C PRO A 23 14.79 28.08 -8.78
N PRO A 24 15.68 27.70 -7.84
CA PRO A 24 15.76 26.33 -7.31
C PRO A 24 14.45 25.77 -6.75
N ARG A 25 13.56 26.64 -6.27
CA ARG A 25 12.19 26.28 -5.82
C ARG A 25 11.35 25.58 -6.90
N LEU A 26 11.72 25.69 -8.18
CA LEU A 26 11.04 24.96 -9.26
C LEU A 26 11.17 23.45 -9.10
N TRP A 27 12.28 22.94 -8.54
CA TRP A 27 12.41 21.52 -8.23
C TRP A 27 11.39 21.07 -7.18
N CYS A 28 11.22 21.85 -6.12
CA CYS A 28 10.21 21.60 -5.09
C CYS A 28 8.80 21.65 -5.69
N ALA A 29 8.49 22.66 -6.50
CA ALA A 29 7.18 22.78 -7.14
C ALA A 29 6.85 21.59 -8.06
N ILE A 30 7.82 21.12 -8.85
CA ILE A 30 7.65 19.92 -9.67
C ILE A 30 7.41 18.69 -8.79
N ALA A 31 8.25 18.48 -7.77
CA ALA A 31 8.12 17.35 -6.86
C ALA A 31 6.77 17.37 -6.12
N GLU A 32 6.35 18.53 -5.62
CA GLU A 32 5.08 18.73 -4.91
C GLU A 32 3.90 18.43 -5.83
N GLN A 33 3.95 18.88 -7.09
CA GLN A 33 2.89 18.61 -8.04
C GLN A 33 2.82 17.13 -8.41
N VAL A 34 3.94 16.47 -8.74
CA VAL A 34 3.90 15.03 -9.05
C VAL A 34 3.45 14.22 -7.84
N LEU A 35 3.93 14.57 -6.64
CA LEU A 35 3.62 13.85 -5.41
C LEU A 35 2.16 14.02 -4.98
N SER A 36 1.61 15.24 -5.06
CA SER A 36 0.19 15.48 -4.79
C SER A 36 -0.70 14.74 -5.79
N GLU A 37 -0.34 14.74 -7.08
CA GLU A 37 -1.06 13.94 -8.07
C GLU A 37 -0.87 12.43 -7.86
N LEU A 38 0.31 11.95 -7.42
CA LEU A 38 0.59 10.54 -7.15
C LEU A 38 -0.34 9.99 -6.06
N VAL A 39 -0.49 10.74 -4.98
CA VAL A 39 -1.26 10.34 -3.79
C VAL A 39 -2.73 10.06 -4.11
N VAL A 40 -3.29 10.75 -5.11
CA VAL A 40 -4.68 10.58 -5.56
C VAL A 40 -4.82 9.72 -6.82
N SER A 41 -3.69 9.33 -7.43
CA SER A 41 -3.69 8.53 -8.66
C SER A 41 -3.87 7.04 -8.36
N GLU A 42 -4.42 6.32 -9.33
CA GLU A 42 -4.61 4.87 -9.26
C GLU A 42 -4.02 4.15 -10.47
N ASN A 43 -3.79 2.84 -10.34
CA ASN A 43 -3.44 1.95 -11.45
C ASN A 43 -2.24 2.47 -12.28
N ASN A 44 -2.41 2.58 -13.61
CA ASN A 44 -1.37 3.06 -14.52
C ASN A 44 -0.98 4.52 -14.27
N ALA A 45 -1.94 5.37 -13.87
CA ALA A 45 -1.69 6.76 -13.57
C ALA A 45 -0.81 6.92 -12.33
N TRP A 46 -1.02 6.05 -11.33
CA TRP A 46 -0.14 5.95 -10.16
C TRP A 46 1.25 5.49 -10.55
N LEU A 47 1.35 4.41 -11.35
CA LEU A 47 2.63 3.87 -11.82
C LEU A 47 3.49 4.90 -12.55
N GLN A 48 2.89 5.62 -13.50
CA GLN A 48 3.59 6.62 -14.29
C GLN A 48 4.15 7.76 -13.43
N ARG A 49 3.41 8.16 -12.39
CA ARG A 49 3.86 9.20 -11.44
C ARG A 49 4.89 8.70 -10.45
N GLN A 50 4.75 7.45 -10.00
CA GLN A 50 5.73 6.79 -9.13
C GLN A 50 7.08 6.70 -9.87
N GLU A 51 7.06 6.21 -11.11
CA GLU A 51 8.24 6.13 -11.97
C GLU A 51 8.83 7.52 -12.29
N ALA A 52 7.98 8.52 -12.55
CA ALA A 52 8.43 9.90 -12.74
C ALA A 52 9.17 10.43 -11.50
N LEU A 53 8.65 10.19 -10.29
CA LEU A 53 9.33 10.57 -9.05
C LEU A 53 10.62 9.78 -8.81
N SER A 54 10.64 8.48 -9.13
CA SER A 54 11.86 7.67 -9.08
C SER A 54 12.98 8.25 -9.96
N ARG A 55 12.67 8.67 -11.20
CA ARG A 55 13.66 9.36 -12.07
C ARG A 55 14.16 10.68 -11.49
N LEU A 56 13.28 11.46 -10.87
CA LEU A 56 13.67 12.70 -10.20
C LEU A 56 14.55 12.44 -8.97
N LEU A 57 14.32 11.35 -8.23
CA LEU A 57 15.17 10.91 -7.12
C LEU A 57 16.55 10.43 -7.57
N GLU A 58 16.64 9.86 -8.77
CA GLU A 58 17.91 9.46 -9.37
C GLU A 58 18.73 10.67 -9.83
N HIS A 59 18.07 11.74 -10.30
CA HIS A 59 18.73 12.95 -10.82
C HIS A 59 19.62 13.65 -9.75
N PRO A 60 20.91 13.91 -10.02
CA PRO A 60 21.87 14.38 -9.00
C PRO A 60 21.49 15.68 -8.30
N ILE A 61 20.85 16.60 -9.03
CA ILE A 61 20.47 17.93 -8.50
C ILE A 61 19.06 17.92 -7.91
N ALA A 62 18.14 17.16 -8.50
CA ALA A 62 16.74 17.19 -8.08
C ALA A 62 16.50 16.36 -6.81
N ARG A 63 17.30 15.30 -6.60
CA ARG A 63 17.19 14.35 -5.48
C ARG A 63 16.96 15.01 -4.13
N SER A 64 17.77 15.99 -3.75
CA SER A 64 17.67 16.62 -2.42
C SER A 64 16.34 17.36 -2.25
N HIS A 65 15.85 18.00 -3.31
CA HIS A 65 14.56 18.68 -3.32
C HIS A 65 13.40 17.69 -3.24
N VAL A 66 13.44 16.60 -4.01
CA VAL A 66 12.39 15.57 -3.97
C VAL A 66 12.35 14.88 -2.60
N VAL A 67 13.51 14.56 -2.02
CA VAL A 67 13.58 14.00 -0.65
C VAL A 67 12.98 14.98 0.36
N ALA A 68 13.31 16.27 0.28
CA ALA A 68 12.74 17.29 1.15
C ALA A 68 11.21 17.40 1.00
N THR A 69 10.69 17.35 -0.23
CA THR A 69 9.25 17.37 -0.52
C THR A 69 8.54 16.12 0.04
N CYS A 70 9.12 14.92 -0.13
CA CYS A 70 8.56 13.70 0.45
C CYS A 70 8.49 13.79 1.98
N VAL A 71 9.56 14.26 2.63
CA VAL A 71 9.58 14.46 4.09
C VAL A 71 8.53 15.47 4.52
N ALA A 72 8.45 16.63 3.86
CA ALA A 72 7.48 17.67 4.19
C ALA A 72 6.04 17.19 4.09
N LEU A 73 5.69 16.43 3.04
CA LEU A 73 4.34 15.87 2.89
C LEU A 73 4.04 14.80 3.95
N ALA A 74 5.01 13.94 4.28
CA ALA A 74 4.84 12.91 5.31
C ALA A 74 4.72 13.49 6.73
N GLU A 75 5.26 14.68 6.98
CA GLU A 75 5.11 15.43 8.24
C GLU A 75 3.82 16.24 8.33
N ASP A 76 3.15 16.51 7.20
CA ASP A 76 1.90 17.25 7.17
C ASP A 76 0.76 16.42 7.78
N ARG A 77 0.40 16.74 9.03
CA ARG A 77 -0.68 16.09 9.77
C ARG A 77 -2.07 16.29 9.18
N SER A 78 -2.23 17.26 8.27
CA SER A 78 -3.49 17.46 7.55
C SER A 78 -3.61 16.55 6.33
N SER A 79 -2.50 15.95 5.88
CA SER A 79 -2.45 14.98 4.79
C SER A 79 -2.66 13.56 5.32
N PRO A 80 -3.62 12.80 4.76
CA PRO A 80 -3.75 11.38 5.08
C PRO A 80 -2.67 10.51 4.39
N ALA A 81 -1.84 11.11 3.54
CA ALA A 81 -0.90 10.42 2.66
C ALA A 81 0.51 10.35 3.27
N VAL A 82 0.70 9.35 4.13
CA VAL A 82 1.98 9.12 4.81
C VAL A 82 2.78 8.00 4.14
N ILE A 83 2.12 7.02 3.53
CA ILE A 83 2.79 5.80 3.05
C ILE A 83 3.57 6.08 1.77
N GLU A 84 2.93 6.70 0.78
CA GLU A 84 3.49 7.00 -0.53
C GLU A 84 4.78 7.84 -0.44
N PRO A 85 4.82 9.03 0.21
CA PRO A 85 6.03 9.83 0.28
C PRO A 85 7.19 9.12 0.98
N VAL A 86 6.91 8.35 2.03
CA VAL A 86 7.95 7.63 2.78
C VAL A 86 8.44 6.41 2.00
N SER A 87 7.53 5.70 1.33
CA SER A 87 7.88 4.57 0.48
C SER A 87 8.84 5.00 -0.63
N LEU A 88 8.62 6.16 -1.28
CA LEU A 88 9.53 6.70 -2.30
C LEU A 88 10.96 6.95 -1.82
N LEU A 89 11.18 7.10 -0.51
CA LEU A 89 12.54 7.25 0.02
C LEU A 89 13.34 5.94 -0.09
N ASP A 90 12.69 4.80 -0.33
CA ASP A 90 13.29 3.47 -0.40
C ASP A 90 14.39 3.32 -1.47
N VAL A 91 14.22 3.95 -2.63
CA VAL A 91 15.06 3.84 -3.82
C VAL A 91 16.33 4.66 -3.76
N VAL A 92 16.48 5.54 -2.75
CA VAL A 92 17.60 6.48 -2.69
C VAL A 92 18.45 6.34 -1.43
N ALA A 93 19.78 6.35 -1.60
CA ALA A 93 20.75 6.46 -0.51
C ALA A 93 21.02 7.95 -0.16
N HIS A 94 20.02 8.64 0.39
CA HIS A 94 20.14 10.05 0.81
C HIS A 94 20.09 10.18 2.33
N LYS A 95 21.04 10.93 2.92
CA LYS A 95 21.19 11.08 4.39
C LYS A 95 19.89 11.52 5.07
N ASP A 96 19.22 12.55 4.54
CA ASP A 96 17.99 13.06 5.16
C ASP A 96 16.82 12.07 5.03
N GLY A 97 16.73 11.35 3.91
CA GLY A 97 15.70 10.34 3.69
C GLY A 97 15.92 9.11 4.58
N ASN A 98 17.17 8.66 4.73
CA ASN A 98 17.53 7.60 5.67
C ASN A 98 17.20 8.01 7.11
N ARG A 99 17.64 9.19 7.55
CA ARG A 99 17.34 9.71 8.89
C ARG A 99 15.84 9.75 9.14
N TYR A 100 15.06 10.23 8.18
CA TYR A 100 13.60 10.29 8.32
C TYR A 100 12.97 8.90 8.45
N VAL A 101 13.33 7.95 7.58
CA VAL A 101 12.85 6.56 7.65
C VAL A 101 13.17 5.93 9.00
N LEU A 102 14.42 6.08 9.47
CA LEU A 102 14.83 5.57 10.78
C LEU A 102 14.01 6.23 11.89
N GLN A 103 13.86 7.55 11.88
CA GLN A 103 13.06 8.27 12.88
C GLN A 103 11.62 7.76 12.96
N GLN A 104 10.96 7.50 11.83
CA GLN A 104 9.59 6.97 11.84
C GLN A 104 9.50 5.53 12.36
N ILE A 105 10.59 4.76 12.36
CA ILE A 105 10.61 3.41 12.94
C ILE A 105 10.78 3.48 14.47
N GLU A 106 11.71 4.30 14.99
CA GLU A 106 11.96 4.42 16.44
C GLU A 106 10.90 5.27 17.15
N ASN A 107 10.54 6.42 16.56
CA ASN A 107 9.62 7.40 17.14
C ASN A 107 8.57 7.82 16.10
N PRO A 108 7.66 6.91 15.70
CA PRO A 108 6.65 7.21 14.68
C PRO A 108 5.73 8.35 15.09
N SER A 109 5.35 9.17 14.11
CA SER A 109 4.25 10.14 14.28
C SER A 109 2.87 9.48 14.32
N SER A 110 2.74 8.27 13.76
CA SER A 110 1.53 7.43 13.73
C SER A 110 1.88 5.99 13.37
N ASP A 111 0.96 5.04 13.60
CA ASP A 111 1.16 3.64 13.18
C ASP A 111 1.37 3.51 11.67
N ARG A 112 0.70 4.35 10.87
CA ARG A 112 0.91 4.43 9.41
C ARG A 112 2.33 4.91 9.06
N ALA A 113 2.87 5.86 9.82
CA ALA A 113 4.24 6.32 9.62
C ALA A 113 5.27 5.23 9.98
N ARG A 114 5.05 4.49 11.06
CA ARG A 114 5.86 3.31 11.42
C ARG A 114 5.84 2.28 10.28
N TYR A 115 4.64 1.93 9.83
CA TYR A 115 4.43 0.98 8.74
C TYR A 115 5.17 1.41 7.46
N ALA A 116 5.03 2.69 7.06
CA ALA A 116 5.71 3.24 5.90
C ALA A 116 7.24 3.25 6.05
N GLY A 117 7.75 3.59 7.23
CA GLY A 117 9.17 3.52 7.55
C GLY A 117 9.73 2.10 7.42
N LEU A 118 8.99 1.10 7.92
CA LEU A 118 9.36 -0.31 7.80
C LEU A 118 9.35 -0.79 6.35
N LEU A 119 8.35 -0.40 5.56
CA LEU A 119 8.32 -0.68 4.11
C LEU A 119 9.56 -0.15 3.42
N ALA A 120 9.89 1.12 3.64
CA ALA A 120 11.08 1.72 3.06
C ALA A 120 12.37 1.04 3.55
N ALA A 121 12.43 0.64 4.83
CA ALA A 121 13.58 -0.03 5.40
C ALA A 121 13.85 -1.40 4.78
N VAL A 122 12.82 -2.20 4.46
CA VAL A 122 12.99 -3.51 3.79
C VAL A 122 13.84 -3.35 2.53
N ARG A 123 13.48 -2.40 1.66
CA ARG A 123 14.19 -2.16 0.40
C ARG A 123 15.53 -1.46 0.63
N LYS A 124 15.61 -0.47 1.53
CA LYS A 124 16.89 0.19 1.86
C LYS A 124 17.93 -0.78 2.40
N VAL A 125 17.56 -1.73 3.25
CA VAL A 125 18.49 -2.77 3.74
C VAL A 125 18.90 -3.68 2.58
N ARG A 126 17.94 -4.14 1.76
CA ARG A 126 18.20 -5.00 0.59
C ARG A 126 19.20 -4.36 -0.37
N HIS A 127 18.99 -3.09 -0.73
CA HIS A 127 19.86 -2.34 -1.65
C HIS A 127 21.11 -1.77 -0.98
N GLY A 128 21.19 -1.73 0.35
CA GLY A 128 22.34 -1.19 1.07
C GLY A 128 22.42 0.33 1.07
N HIS A 129 21.27 0.98 1.11
CA HIS A 129 21.17 2.43 1.21
C HIS A 129 21.51 2.96 2.61
N PHE A 130 21.41 2.12 3.63
CA PHE A 130 21.86 2.46 4.99
C PHE A 130 23.36 2.22 5.16
N THR A 131 24.03 3.15 5.83
CA THR A 131 25.40 2.99 6.35
C THR A 131 25.47 1.88 7.41
N SER A 132 26.68 1.43 7.77
CA SER A 132 26.85 0.41 8.83
C SER A 132 26.31 0.87 10.18
N ASP A 133 26.48 2.14 10.54
CA ASP A 133 25.98 2.70 11.80
C ASP A 133 24.45 2.76 11.81
N GLU A 134 23.84 3.16 10.69
CA GLU A 134 22.38 3.15 10.51
C GLU A 134 21.80 1.73 10.56
N GLN A 135 22.48 0.75 9.94
CA GLN A 135 22.07 -0.66 10.03
C GLN A 135 22.15 -1.17 11.47
N PHE A 136 23.22 -0.85 12.21
CA PHE A 136 23.36 -1.24 13.61
C PHE A 136 22.29 -0.60 14.50
N TRP A 137 21.99 0.67 14.27
CA TRP A 137 20.91 1.37 14.96
C TRP A 137 19.56 0.72 14.65
N LEU A 138 19.27 0.44 13.39
CA LEU A 138 17.99 -0.15 12.96
C LEU A 138 17.82 -1.56 13.55
N ALA A 139 18.88 -2.35 13.52
CA ALA A 139 18.97 -3.65 14.14
C ALA A 139 18.54 -3.61 15.63
N ARG A 140 19.06 -2.64 16.40
CA ARG A 140 18.68 -2.45 17.81
C ARG A 140 17.20 -2.08 17.97
N VAL A 141 16.70 -1.15 17.16
CA VAL A 141 15.30 -0.70 17.23
C VAL A 141 14.33 -1.83 16.87
N VAL A 142 14.63 -2.59 15.83
CA VAL A 142 13.83 -3.75 15.42
C VAL A 142 13.81 -4.84 16.50
N GLN A 143 14.95 -5.10 17.15
CA GLN A 143 14.99 -6.04 18.29
C GLN A 143 14.09 -5.60 19.45
N GLN A 144 14.08 -4.31 19.78
CA GLN A 144 13.22 -3.77 20.82
C GLN A 144 11.73 -3.88 20.43
N ALA A 145 11.40 -3.56 19.17
CA ALA A 145 10.02 -3.63 18.68
C ALA A 145 9.47 -5.06 18.60
N VAL A 146 10.30 -6.05 18.24
CA VAL A 146 9.88 -7.47 18.19
C VAL A 146 9.58 -8.02 19.58
N ALA A 147 10.21 -7.47 20.62
CA ALA A 147 9.95 -7.85 22.01
C ALA A 147 8.69 -7.17 22.61
N ASP A 148 8.06 -6.25 21.88
CA ASP A 148 6.88 -5.52 22.34
C ASP A 148 5.59 -6.36 22.15
N PRO A 149 4.89 -6.76 23.23
CA PRO A 149 3.64 -7.50 23.13
C PRO A 149 2.49 -6.67 22.53
N ALA A 150 2.62 -5.34 22.46
CA ALA A 150 1.64 -4.45 21.85
C ALA A 150 1.90 -4.21 20.35
N LEU A 151 2.75 -5.02 19.72
CA LEU A 151 3.09 -4.85 18.31
C LEU A 151 1.87 -5.03 17.41
N ASP A 152 1.62 -4.02 16.57
CA ASP A 152 0.54 -4.04 15.60
C ASP A 152 0.72 -5.16 14.55
N ALA A 153 -0.38 -5.88 14.28
CA ALA A 153 -0.39 -7.03 13.39
C ALA A 153 0.01 -6.69 11.94
N ALA A 154 -0.23 -5.46 11.47
CA ALA A 154 0.16 -5.07 10.12
C ALA A 154 1.67 -4.76 10.02
N THR A 155 2.30 -4.33 11.12
CA THR A 155 3.75 -4.03 11.14
C THR A 155 4.63 -5.24 11.42
N ALA A 156 4.12 -6.26 12.11
CA ALA A 156 4.88 -7.44 12.51
C ALA A 156 5.60 -8.15 11.35
N PRO A 157 4.95 -8.42 10.20
CA PRO A 157 5.63 -9.09 9.08
C PRO A 157 6.79 -8.27 8.50
N LEU A 158 6.64 -6.94 8.44
CA LEU A 158 7.69 -6.05 7.91
C LEU A 158 8.88 -5.99 8.86
N LEU A 159 8.65 -5.91 10.16
CA LEU A 159 9.72 -5.96 11.17
C LEU A 159 10.55 -7.23 11.04
N SER A 160 9.89 -8.38 10.91
CA SER A 160 10.60 -9.64 10.76
C SER A 160 11.37 -9.74 9.45
N GLN A 161 10.83 -9.18 8.37
CA GLN A 161 11.57 -9.11 7.11
C GLN A 161 12.79 -8.20 7.21
N VAL A 162 12.69 -7.03 7.85
CA VAL A 162 13.82 -6.14 8.10
C VAL A 162 14.87 -6.86 8.95
N ALA A 163 14.45 -7.53 10.02
CA ALA A 163 15.36 -8.26 10.91
C ALA A 163 16.11 -9.38 10.15
N ALA A 164 15.40 -10.19 9.36
CA ALA A 164 16.00 -11.27 8.57
C ALA A 164 16.99 -10.75 7.51
N LEU A 165 16.70 -9.59 6.90
CA LEU A 165 17.61 -8.95 5.95
C LEU A 165 18.87 -8.42 6.64
N LEU A 166 18.73 -7.81 7.82
CA LEU A 166 19.85 -7.35 8.63
C LEU A 166 20.71 -8.52 9.09
N ASP A 167 20.12 -9.61 9.57
CA ASP A 167 20.82 -10.85 9.95
C ASP A 167 21.73 -11.35 8.83
N ARG A 168 21.19 -11.50 7.61
CA ARG A 168 21.95 -11.95 6.43
C ARG A 168 23.07 -10.99 6.07
N ARG A 169 22.82 -9.68 6.12
CA ARG A 169 23.82 -8.64 5.83
C ARG A 169 24.96 -8.64 6.84
N MET A 170 24.65 -8.74 8.13
CA MET A 170 25.63 -8.68 9.21
C MET A 170 26.43 -9.98 9.34
N ALA A 171 25.84 -11.14 9.02
CA ALA A 171 26.55 -12.43 9.03
C ALA A 171 27.77 -12.46 8.09
N GLY A 172 27.72 -11.73 6.97
CA GLY A 172 28.80 -11.61 6.00
C GLY A 172 29.88 -10.59 6.35
N GLN A 173 29.70 -9.75 7.38
CA GLN A 173 30.65 -8.69 7.74
C GLN A 173 31.58 -9.14 8.88
N SER A 174 32.85 -9.40 8.57
CA SER A 174 33.87 -9.85 9.52
C SER A 174 34.24 -8.83 10.60
N ALA A 175 33.95 -7.53 10.38
CA ALA A 175 34.19 -6.45 11.33
C ALA A 175 33.05 -6.23 12.34
N PHE A 176 31.95 -6.99 12.26
CA PHE A 176 30.81 -6.80 13.14
C PHE A 176 31.10 -7.36 14.55
N PRO A 177 31.00 -6.56 15.63
CA PRO A 177 31.12 -7.08 16.98
C PRO A 177 29.91 -7.96 17.30
N ARG A 178 30.03 -9.26 16.99
CA ARG A 178 29.02 -10.31 17.23
C ARG A 178 28.49 -10.36 18.66
N ARG A 179 29.18 -9.75 19.63
CA ARG A 179 28.78 -9.73 21.05
C ARG A 179 27.55 -8.85 21.36
N ARG A 180 27.07 -8.00 20.44
CA ARG A 180 25.87 -7.17 20.67
C ARG A 180 24.64 -7.59 19.88
N TRP A 181 24.81 -8.40 18.84
CA TRP A 181 23.70 -8.89 18.04
C TRP A 181 23.40 -10.33 18.42
N VAL A 182 22.26 -10.57 19.06
CA VAL A 182 21.74 -11.92 19.32
C VAL A 182 20.85 -12.30 18.14
N PRO A 183 21.28 -13.22 17.25
CA PRO A 183 20.43 -13.70 16.16
C PRO A 183 19.18 -14.30 16.77
N HIS A 184 18.01 -13.76 16.45
CA HIS A 184 16.74 -14.31 16.88
C HIS A 184 16.28 -15.35 15.87
N SER A 185 16.99 -16.48 15.79
CA SER A 185 16.60 -17.54 14.86
C SER A 185 15.23 -18.12 15.18
N ASP A 186 14.72 -18.04 16.41
CA ASP A 186 13.51 -18.80 16.76
C ASP A 186 12.26 -17.92 16.71
N ALA A 187 12.32 -16.73 17.32
CA ALA A 187 11.20 -15.77 17.28
C ALA A 187 11.04 -15.11 15.89
N LEU A 188 12.12 -14.81 15.18
CA LEU A 188 12.02 -14.22 13.83
C LEU A 188 11.82 -15.28 12.74
N THR A 189 12.20 -16.54 12.95
CA THR A 189 11.74 -17.61 12.04
C THR A 189 10.24 -17.81 12.22
N ALA A 190 9.72 -17.75 13.45
CA ALA A 190 8.28 -17.84 13.69
C ALA A 190 7.46 -16.68 13.07
N ILE A 191 8.03 -15.47 12.98
CA ILE A 191 7.33 -14.29 12.43
C ILE A 191 7.74 -13.98 10.97
N GLY A 192 8.93 -14.37 10.53
CA GLY A 192 9.56 -13.98 9.26
C GLY A 192 9.76 -15.12 8.25
N ALA A 193 9.78 -16.39 8.68
CA ALA A 193 9.37 -17.49 7.81
C ALA A 193 7.85 -17.57 7.88
N VAL A 194 7.18 -16.58 7.28
CA VAL A 194 5.76 -16.74 6.94
C VAL A 194 5.75 -17.75 5.80
N GLU A 195 5.94 -19.02 6.16
CA GLU A 195 5.56 -20.12 5.31
C GLU A 195 4.12 -19.83 4.91
N TYR A 196 3.84 -19.95 3.61
CA TYR A 196 2.47 -19.77 3.16
C TYR A 196 1.56 -20.69 3.97
N PRO A 197 0.35 -20.21 4.34
CA PRO A 197 -0.57 -21.01 5.13
C PRO A 197 -0.79 -22.38 4.48
N PRO A 198 -1.02 -23.44 5.27
CA PRO A 198 -1.28 -24.77 4.73
C PRO A 198 -2.37 -24.72 3.65
N GLY A 199 -2.04 -25.18 2.44
CA GLY A 199 -2.97 -25.16 1.31
C GLY A 199 -2.87 -23.94 0.38
N ALA A 200 -2.07 -22.91 0.70
CA ALA A 200 -1.86 -21.76 -0.17
C ALA A 200 -1.39 -22.14 -1.59
N HIS A 201 -0.47 -23.10 -1.69
CA HIS A 201 -0.03 -23.65 -2.98
C HIS A 201 -1.19 -24.28 -3.76
N SER A 202 -2.08 -25.01 -3.08
CA SER A 202 -3.26 -25.62 -3.71
C SER A 202 -4.26 -24.57 -4.18
N VAL A 203 -4.51 -23.53 -3.37
CA VAL A 203 -5.39 -22.41 -3.74
C VAL A 203 -4.82 -21.65 -4.94
N SER A 204 -3.53 -21.32 -4.90
CA SER A 204 -2.85 -20.57 -5.97
C SER A 204 -2.85 -21.35 -7.30
N GLN A 205 -2.51 -22.64 -7.25
CA GLN A 205 -2.55 -23.51 -8.42
C GLN A 205 -3.97 -23.61 -8.99
N ARG A 206 -4.98 -23.78 -8.14
CA ARG A 206 -6.38 -23.88 -8.58
C ARG A 206 -6.86 -22.61 -9.28
N ILE A 207 -6.52 -21.44 -8.73
CA ILE A 207 -6.86 -20.15 -9.35
C ILE A 207 -6.16 -20.00 -10.70
N ALA A 208 -4.87 -20.35 -10.79
CA ALA A 208 -4.10 -20.30 -12.02
C ALA A 208 -4.67 -21.27 -13.09
N ASP A 209 -4.99 -22.51 -12.71
CA ASP A 209 -5.59 -23.51 -13.60
C ASP A 209 -6.96 -23.02 -14.12
N LEU A 210 -7.82 -22.48 -13.24
CA LEU A 210 -9.12 -21.92 -13.63
C LEU A 210 -8.98 -20.71 -14.57
N ALA A 211 -7.95 -19.88 -14.37
CA ALA A 211 -7.68 -18.75 -15.25
C ALA A 211 -7.19 -19.23 -16.63
N GLN A 212 -6.28 -20.21 -16.70
CA GLN A 212 -5.81 -20.79 -17.96
C GLN A 212 -6.94 -21.43 -18.77
N CYS A 213 -7.80 -22.23 -18.13
CA CYS A 213 -8.96 -22.85 -18.79
C CYS A 213 -9.89 -21.85 -19.47
N ARG A 214 -9.92 -20.57 -19.03
CA ARG A 214 -10.77 -19.53 -19.63
C ARG A 214 -10.17 -18.85 -20.86
N LEU A 215 -8.86 -18.96 -21.08
CA LEU A 215 -8.19 -18.30 -22.20
C LEU A 215 -8.19 -19.12 -23.50
N ALA A 216 -8.86 -20.28 -23.50
CA ALA A 216 -9.18 -21.10 -24.69
C ALA A 216 -7.98 -21.60 -25.53
N ASP A 217 -6.73 -21.45 -25.04
CA ASP A 217 -5.55 -21.94 -25.72
C ASP A 217 -5.00 -23.19 -25.02
N ASP A 218 -5.57 -24.36 -25.35
CA ASP A 218 -5.20 -25.70 -24.86
C ASP A 218 -3.74 -26.11 -25.15
N ARG A 219 -2.95 -25.22 -25.76
CA ARG A 219 -1.61 -25.51 -26.28
C ARG A 219 -0.49 -25.31 -25.27
N HIS A 220 -0.77 -24.66 -24.15
CA HIS A 220 0.22 -24.38 -23.11
C HIS A 220 -0.05 -25.31 -21.92
N GLY A 221 0.95 -26.11 -21.55
CA GLY A 221 0.92 -26.86 -20.29
C GLY A 221 0.77 -25.91 -19.08
N ARG A 222 0.62 -26.48 -17.88
CA ARG A 222 0.43 -25.71 -16.64
C ARG A 222 1.45 -24.57 -16.52
N ASP A 223 0.96 -23.33 -16.44
CA ASP A 223 1.80 -22.16 -16.18
C ASP A 223 2.14 -22.07 -14.68
N ALA A 224 3.29 -22.64 -14.32
CA ALA A 224 3.80 -22.61 -12.95
C ALA A 224 4.16 -21.18 -12.48
N VAL A 225 4.49 -20.28 -13.41
CA VAL A 225 4.81 -18.88 -13.09
C VAL A 225 3.56 -18.14 -12.67
N LEU A 226 2.43 -18.36 -13.36
CA LEU A 226 1.15 -17.80 -12.95
C LEU A 226 0.76 -18.25 -11.53
N ALA A 227 0.91 -19.54 -11.22
CA ALA A 227 0.62 -20.07 -9.89
C ALA A 227 1.50 -19.43 -8.80
N GLU A 228 2.81 -19.26 -9.06
CA GLU A 228 3.72 -18.55 -8.16
C GLU A 228 3.30 -17.08 -7.97
N LEU A 229 2.96 -16.36 -9.04
CA LEU A 229 2.52 -14.97 -8.95
C LEU A 229 1.20 -14.82 -8.18
N VAL A 230 0.24 -15.73 -8.38
CA VAL A 230 -1.00 -15.76 -7.58
C VAL A 230 -0.68 -16.03 -6.12
N GLY A 231 0.24 -16.96 -5.85
CA GLY A 231 0.71 -17.25 -4.49
C GLY A 231 1.31 -16.02 -3.81
N LYS A 232 2.19 -15.31 -4.51
CA LYS A 232 2.76 -14.05 -4.04
C LYS A 232 1.71 -12.97 -3.85
N ALA A 233 0.76 -12.81 -4.77
CA ALA A 233 -0.30 -11.81 -4.69
C ALA A 233 -1.20 -11.99 -3.45
N LEU A 234 -1.52 -13.25 -3.10
CA LEU A 234 -2.48 -13.55 -2.04
C LEU A 234 -1.86 -13.79 -0.66
N PHE A 235 -0.66 -14.37 -0.61
CA PHE A 235 -0.10 -14.93 0.62
C PHE A 235 1.26 -14.35 1.01
N ASP A 236 1.93 -13.56 0.17
CA ASP A 236 3.18 -12.94 0.59
C ASP A 236 2.93 -11.95 1.72
N ALA A 237 3.72 -12.06 2.79
CA ALA A 237 3.55 -11.20 3.95
C ALA A 237 3.93 -9.74 3.65
N ASN A 238 4.81 -9.52 2.67
CA ASN A 238 5.19 -8.20 2.22
C ASN A 238 4.15 -7.63 1.22
N PRO A 239 3.47 -6.52 1.55
CA PRO A 239 2.49 -5.86 0.67
C PRO A 239 3.07 -5.40 -0.66
N ASP A 240 4.34 -4.98 -0.74
CA ASP A 240 4.99 -4.60 -2.00
C ASP A 240 5.13 -5.80 -2.94
N VAL A 241 5.43 -6.98 -2.38
CA VAL A 241 5.53 -8.21 -3.16
C VAL A 241 4.14 -8.60 -3.67
N ARG A 242 3.11 -8.49 -2.82
CA ARG A 242 1.72 -8.69 -3.24
C ARG A 242 1.32 -7.73 -4.36
N LEU A 243 1.60 -6.44 -4.19
CA LEU A 243 1.32 -5.39 -5.16
C LEU A 243 2.03 -5.69 -6.49
N THR A 244 3.35 -5.90 -6.45
CA THR A 244 4.17 -6.18 -7.64
C THR A 244 3.69 -7.43 -8.38
N ALA A 245 3.44 -8.53 -7.67
CA ALA A 245 2.93 -9.76 -8.27
C ALA A 245 1.57 -9.55 -8.94
N THR A 246 0.68 -8.80 -8.27
CA THR A 246 -0.64 -8.45 -8.81
C THR A 246 -0.51 -7.60 -10.08
N MET A 247 0.38 -6.62 -10.08
CA MET A 247 0.62 -5.75 -11.24
C MET A 247 1.25 -6.50 -12.42
N LEU A 248 2.14 -7.45 -12.16
CA LEU A 248 2.69 -8.33 -13.19
C LEU A 248 1.58 -9.17 -13.83
N ILE A 249 0.67 -9.75 -13.04
CA ILE A 249 -0.50 -10.46 -13.57
C ILE A 249 -1.40 -9.50 -14.36
N ALA A 250 -1.67 -8.30 -13.83
CA ALA A 250 -2.51 -7.29 -14.47
C ALA A 250 -1.99 -6.85 -15.85
N ALA A 251 -0.67 -6.90 -16.06
CA ALA A 251 -0.01 -6.57 -17.33
C ALA A 251 -0.06 -7.71 -18.37
N THR A 252 -0.68 -8.84 -18.06
CA THR A 252 -0.79 -10.01 -18.96
C THR A 252 -2.24 -10.25 -19.41
N PRO A 253 -2.46 -11.09 -20.44
CA PRO A 253 -3.80 -11.56 -20.80
C PRO A 253 -4.54 -12.32 -19.69
N TYR A 254 -3.85 -12.74 -18.61
CA TYR A 254 -4.48 -13.46 -17.50
C TYR A 254 -5.30 -12.57 -16.57
N ARG A 255 -5.18 -11.23 -16.63
CA ARG A 255 -5.82 -10.28 -15.71
C ARG A 255 -7.28 -10.62 -15.41
N ASP A 256 -8.13 -10.63 -16.42
CA ASP A 256 -9.58 -10.82 -16.25
C ASP A 256 -9.91 -12.25 -15.83
N ALA A 257 -9.19 -13.23 -16.37
CA ALA A 257 -9.40 -14.64 -16.08
C ALA A 257 -9.05 -15.00 -14.61
N VAL A 258 -7.94 -14.43 -14.09
CA VAL A 258 -7.51 -14.57 -12.69
C VAL A 258 -8.48 -13.83 -11.78
N ALA A 259 -8.87 -12.60 -12.13
CA ALA A 259 -9.83 -11.84 -11.33
C ALA A 259 -11.16 -12.59 -11.16
N ALA A 260 -11.70 -13.13 -12.25
CA ALA A 260 -12.92 -13.93 -12.20
C ALA A 260 -12.75 -15.25 -11.43
N ALA A 261 -11.55 -15.84 -11.40
CA ALA A 261 -11.27 -17.09 -10.68
C ALA A 261 -11.15 -16.82 -9.18
N LEU A 262 -10.44 -15.75 -8.84
CA LEU A 262 -10.27 -15.26 -7.47
C LEU A 262 -11.62 -14.83 -6.86
N LEU A 263 -12.46 -14.11 -7.60
CA LEU A 263 -13.80 -13.74 -7.13
C LEU A 263 -14.69 -14.96 -6.88
N ALA A 264 -14.62 -15.99 -7.74
CA ALA A 264 -15.35 -17.24 -7.53
C ALA A 264 -14.86 -18.00 -6.30
N GLN A 265 -13.54 -18.06 -6.09
CA GLN A 265 -12.94 -18.65 -4.88
C GLN A 265 -13.39 -17.88 -3.63
N LEU A 266 -13.36 -16.55 -3.67
CA LEU A 266 -13.80 -15.69 -2.57
C LEU A 266 -15.28 -15.91 -2.22
N HIS A 267 -16.18 -15.99 -3.19
CA HIS A 267 -17.59 -16.30 -2.94
C HIS A 267 -17.79 -17.68 -2.29
N SER A 268 -17.04 -18.69 -2.74
CA SER A 268 -17.08 -20.03 -2.16
C SER A 268 -16.62 -20.01 -0.70
N ASP A 269 -15.53 -19.32 -0.40
CA ASP A 269 -14.96 -19.26 0.95
C ASP A 269 -15.86 -18.48 1.92
N LEU A 270 -16.40 -17.34 1.50
CA LEU A 270 -17.34 -16.56 2.29
C LEU A 270 -18.63 -17.34 2.59
N SER A 271 -19.13 -18.14 1.63
CA SER A 271 -20.29 -19.02 1.85
C SER A 271 -20.02 -20.11 2.89
N ARG A 272 -18.75 -20.51 3.05
CA ARG A 272 -18.28 -21.46 4.07
C ARG A 272 -17.80 -20.78 5.36
N ARG A 273 -17.89 -19.45 5.44
CA ARG A 273 -17.37 -18.61 6.54
C ARG A 273 -15.86 -18.75 6.74
N VAL A 274 -15.13 -18.97 5.65
CA VAL A 274 -13.66 -18.92 5.61
C VAL A 274 -13.26 -17.55 5.09
N GLU A 275 -12.62 -16.74 5.93
CA GLU A 275 -12.26 -15.36 5.60
C GLU A 275 -10.74 -15.14 5.42
N GLU A 276 -9.94 -16.19 5.54
CA GLU A 276 -8.47 -16.11 5.65
C GLU A 276 -7.81 -15.33 4.50
N ILE A 277 -8.23 -15.58 3.26
CA ILE A 277 -7.67 -14.90 2.08
C ILE A 277 -8.44 -13.64 1.70
N ALA A 278 -9.56 -13.33 2.36
CA ALA A 278 -10.48 -12.31 1.88
C ALA A 278 -9.87 -10.90 1.81
N PRO A 279 -9.10 -10.42 2.81
CA PRO A 279 -8.47 -9.12 2.74
C PRO A 279 -7.47 -8.99 1.57
N SER A 280 -6.59 -9.98 1.39
CA SER A 280 -5.62 -9.97 0.29
C SER A 280 -6.29 -10.15 -1.07
N ALA A 281 -7.29 -11.03 -1.17
CA ALA A 281 -8.07 -11.22 -2.40
C ALA A 281 -8.80 -9.93 -2.83
N LEU A 282 -9.44 -9.21 -1.91
CA LEU A 282 -10.09 -7.93 -2.20
C LEU A 282 -9.08 -6.89 -2.68
N SER A 283 -7.93 -6.78 -2.00
CA SER A 283 -6.84 -5.90 -2.42
C SER A 283 -6.30 -6.26 -3.82
N THR A 284 -6.08 -7.55 -4.10
CA THR A 284 -5.61 -8.03 -5.41
C THR A 284 -6.63 -7.71 -6.52
N LEU A 285 -7.92 -7.98 -6.30
CA LEU A 285 -8.98 -7.67 -7.27
C LEU A 285 -9.06 -6.17 -7.57
N THR A 286 -8.87 -5.36 -6.54
CA THR A 286 -8.82 -3.90 -6.64
C THR A 286 -7.61 -3.42 -7.45
N THR A 287 -6.41 -3.95 -7.20
CA THR A 287 -5.20 -3.64 -7.99
C THR A 287 -5.30 -4.13 -9.43
N PHE A 288 -6.07 -5.19 -9.70
CA PHE A 288 -6.40 -5.54 -11.09
C PHE A 288 -7.25 -4.47 -11.78
N GLY A 289 -7.80 -3.47 -11.10
CA GLY A 289 -8.60 -2.42 -11.71
C GLY A 289 -9.82 -2.96 -12.48
N VAL A 290 -10.41 -4.05 -11.98
CA VAL A 290 -11.67 -4.61 -12.50
C VAL A 290 -12.82 -4.21 -11.58
N ASP A 291 -14.04 -4.17 -12.09
CA ASP A 291 -15.24 -3.77 -11.35
C ASP A 291 -16.12 -4.97 -10.91
N ILE A 292 -15.77 -6.19 -11.34
CA ILE A 292 -16.58 -7.39 -11.13
C ILE A 292 -16.84 -7.73 -9.66
N HIS A 293 -15.98 -7.26 -8.73
CA HIS A 293 -16.10 -7.48 -7.29
C HIS A 293 -16.78 -6.33 -6.55
N ARG A 294 -17.13 -5.24 -7.23
CA ARG A 294 -17.83 -4.11 -6.62
C ARG A 294 -19.15 -4.52 -5.94
N PRO A 295 -20.03 -5.35 -6.55
CA PRO A 295 -21.25 -5.82 -5.88
C PRO A 295 -20.98 -6.58 -4.56
N LEU A 296 -19.86 -7.32 -4.48
CA LEU A 296 -19.44 -8.00 -3.27
C LEU A 296 -19.04 -6.99 -2.18
N MET A 297 -18.24 -5.97 -2.50
CA MET A 297 -17.86 -4.92 -1.55
C MET A 297 -19.08 -4.23 -0.93
N ARG A 298 -20.05 -3.85 -1.76
CA ARG A 298 -21.33 -3.29 -1.28
C ARG A 298 -22.03 -4.24 -0.30
N THR A 299 -22.04 -5.53 -0.61
CA THR A 299 -22.68 -6.55 0.23
C THR A 299 -21.98 -6.66 1.57
N LEU A 300 -20.65 -6.71 1.57
CA LEU A 300 -19.84 -6.77 2.79
C LEU A 300 -20.07 -5.55 3.69
N LEU A 301 -20.19 -4.36 3.10
CA LEU A 301 -20.37 -3.09 3.80
C LEU A 301 -21.81 -2.80 4.26
N ILE A 302 -22.80 -3.57 3.83
CA ILE A 302 -24.21 -3.37 4.23
C ILE A 302 -24.71 -4.52 5.11
N HIS A 303 -24.22 -5.74 4.89
CA HIS A 303 -24.76 -6.92 5.55
C HIS A 303 -24.12 -7.15 6.92
N ASP A 304 -24.95 -7.30 7.97
CA ASP A 304 -24.52 -7.49 9.37
C ASP A 304 -23.72 -8.79 9.62
N GLY A 305 -23.74 -9.72 8.66
CA GLY A 305 -23.06 -11.02 8.76
C GLY A 305 -21.54 -10.98 8.57
N SER A 306 -20.98 -9.87 8.09
CA SER A 306 -19.55 -9.73 7.81
C SER A 306 -18.76 -9.38 9.08
N SER A 307 -17.60 -10.01 9.26
CA SER A 307 -16.67 -9.64 10.33
C SER A 307 -16.24 -8.16 10.23
N ALA A 308 -15.74 -7.60 11.33
CA ALA A 308 -15.21 -6.23 11.34
C ALA A 308 -14.00 -6.10 10.40
N ASP A 309 -13.14 -7.11 10.36
CA ASP A 309 -11.93 -7.13 9.53
C ASP A 309 -12.28 -7.19 8.05
N LEU A 310 -13.28 -7.99 7.67
CA LEU A 310 -13.74 -8.06 6.28
C LEU A 310 -14.41 -6.76 5.82
N ARG A 311 -15.17 -6.11 6.70
CA ARG A 311 -15.74 -4.77 6.43
C ARG A 311 -14.66 -3.71 6.31
N HIS A 312 -13.64 -3.78 7.16
CA HIS A 312 -12.47 -2.91 7.08
C HIS A 312 -11.74 -3.07 5.75
N ALA A 313 -11.42 -4.31 5.36
CA ALA A 313 -10.81 -4.59 4.07
C ALA A 313 -11.67 -4.10 2.89
N ALA A 314 -12.98 -4.33 2.92
CA ALA A 314 -13.89 -3.85 1.89
C ALA A 314 -13.95 -2.32 1.82
N ALA A 315 -13.97 -1.63 2.97
CA ALA A 315 -14.02 -0.17 3.03
C ALA A 315 -12.76 0.47 2.44
N TRP A 316 -11.58 -0.13 2.65
CA TRP A 316 -10.31 0.36 2.11
C TRP A 316 -10.02 -0.11 0.68
N ALA A 317 -10.62 -1.21 0.23
CA ALA A 317 -10.48 -1.68 -1.15
C ALA A 317 -11.48 -1.02 -2.12
N THR A 318 -12.63 -0.54 -1.63
CA THR A 318 -13.68 0.13 -2.43
C THR A 318 -13.21 1.38 -3.19
N PRO A 319 -12.47 2.32 -2.58
CA PRO A 319 -12.03 3.55 -3.25
C PRO A 319 -11.26 3.29 -4.54
N HIS A 320 -10.55 2.17 -4.57
CA HIS A 320 -9.65 1.75 -5.65
C HIS A 320 -10.29 0.72 -6.60
N CYS A 321 -11.54 0.31 -6.33
CA CYS A 321 -12.26 -0.61 -7.20
C CYS A 321 -12.77 0.16 -8.43
N ALA A 322 -12.61 -0.42 -9.62
CA ALA A 322 -13.09 0.24 -10.83
C ALA A 322 -14.62 0.43 -10.81
N GLY A 323 -15.09 1.41 -11.58
CA GLY A 323 -16.49 1.83 -11.62
C GLY A 323 -16.84 2.85 -10.54
N VAL A 324 -18.13 3.20 -10.44
CA VAL A 324 -18.65 4.16 -9.45
C VAL A 324 -19.92 3.64 -8.82
N TYR A 325 -20.12 3.91 -7.53
CA TYR A 325 -21.41 3.72 -6.90
C TYR A 325 -22.29 4.95 -7.10
N PRO A 326 -23.59 4.76 -7.38
CA PRO A 326 -24.54 5.85 -7.30
C PRO A 326 -24.60 6.44 -5.89
N LEU A 327 -24.89 7.74 -5.78
CA LEU A 327 -24.99 8.47 -4.51
C LEU A 327 -25.88 7.77 -3.46
N HIS A 328 -27.01 7.21 -3.87
CA HIS A 328 -27.93 6.51 -2.95
C HIS A 328 -27.31 5.23 -2.34
N VAL A 329 -26.40 4.56 -3.05
CA VAL A 329 -25.68 3.39 -2.53
C VAL A 329 -24.69 3.82 -1.46
N TRP A 330 -23.93 4.90 -1.71
CA TRP A 330 -23.02 5.46 -0.72
C TRP A 330 -23.74 5.91 0.55
N ARG A 331 -24.86 6.62 0.42
CA ARG A 331 -25.68 7.03 1.56
C ARG A 331 -26.14 5.82 2.39
N ARG A 332 -26.50 4.72 1.74
CA ARG A 332 -26.87 3.48 2.43
C ARG A 332 -25.67 2.86 3.16
N ILE A 333 -24.52 2.69 2.50
CA ILE A 333 -23.29 2.16 3.12
C ILE A 333 -22.91 2.99 4.36
N LEU A 334 -22.91 4.33 4.21
CA LEU A 334 -22.59 5.25 5.29
C LEU A 334 -23.58 5.12 6.45
N ALA A 335 -24.89 5.08 6.18
CA ALA A 335 -25.91 4.96 7.21
C ALA A 335 -25.75 3.67 8.04
N GLU A 336 -25.49 2.53 7.38
CA GLU A 336 -25.30 1.24 8.05
C GLU A 336 -24.05 1.24 8.93
N GLN A 337 -22.89 1.64 8.37
CA GLN A 337 -21.64 1.61 9.13
C GLN A 337 -21.59 2.67 10.22
N HIS A 338 -22.19 3.84 10.00
CA HIS A 338 -22.30 4.87 11.03
C HIS A 338 -23.23 4.40 12.15
N GLY A 339 -24.37 3.80 11.83
CA GLY A 339 -25.27 3.20 12.83
C GLY A 339 -24.59 2.09 13.63
N ALA A 340 -23.79 1.24 12.99
CA ALA A 340 -23.01 0.22 13.67
C ALA A 340 -21.96 0.81 14.62
N TRP A 341 -21.25 1.86 14.19
CA TRP A 341 -20.27 2.56 15.02
C TRP A 341 -20.93 3.28 16.20
N LEU A 342 -22.08 3.96 16.02
CA LEU A 342 -22.81 4.58 17.12
C LEU A 342 -23.25 3.56 18.19
N ARG A 343 -23.66 2.36 17.77
CA ARG A 343 -24.01 1.27 18.70
C ARG A 343 -22.80 0.72 19.46
N ARG A 344 -21.64 0.67 18.81
CA ARG A 344 -20.40 0.14 19.40
C ARG A 344 -19.18 0.90 18.85
N PRO A 345 -18.83 2.05 19.44
CA PRO A 345 -17.67 2.81 19.02
C PRO A 345 -16.40 1.98 19.16
N SER A 346 -15.57 2.00 18.13
CA SER A 346 -14.29 1.28 18.09
C SER A 346 -13.35 1.90 17.06
N ALA A 347 -12.04 1.71 17.25
CA ALA A 347 -11.03 2.18 16.31
C ALA A 347 -11.21 1.56 14.92
N THR A 348 -11.55 0.27 14.83
CA THR A 348 -11.86 -0.39 13.55
C THR A 348 -13.09 0.22 12.87
N GLY A 349 -14.15 0.52 13.63
CA GLY A 349 -15.35 1.17 13.09
C GLY A 349 -15.09 2.59 12.58
N GLU A 350 -14.26 3.36 13.29
CA GLU A 350 -13.78 4.66 12.82
C GLU A 350 -12.96 4.53 11.53
N SER A 351 -12.05 3.55 11.47
CA SER A 351 -11.26 3.28 10.27
C SER A 351 -12.11 2.85 9.07
N ILE A 352 -13.18 2.07 9.28
CA ILE A 352 -14.16 1.72 8.24
C ILE A 352 -14.84 2.99 7.70
N LEU A 353 -15.32 3.87 8.58
CA LEU A 353 -15.96 5.13 8.19
C LEU A 353 -15.00 6.06 7.43
N HIS A 354 -13.74 6.08 7.85
CA HIS A 354 -12.68 6.81 7.15
C HIS A 354 -12.49 6.26 5.73
N GLY A 355 -12.34 4.95 5.55
CA GLY A 355 -12.24 4.32 4.23
C GLY A 355 -13.46 4.63 3.34
N ILE A 356 -14.67 4.64 3.91
CA ILE A 356 -15.91 5.03 3.20
C ILE A 356 -15.87 6.48 2.74
N ALA A 357 -15.44 7.42 3.60
CA ALA A 357 -15.33 8.83 3.23
C ALA A 357 -14.32 9.04 2.10
N TYR A 358 -13.22 8.29 2.12
CA TYR A 358 -12.26 8.26 1.02
C TYR A 358 -12.88 7.69 -0.28
N GLY A 359 -13.67 6.62 -0.18
CA GLY A 359 -14.42 6.03 -1.29
C GLY A 359 -15.46 6.98 -1.92
N ILE A 360 -16.13 7.79 -1.10
CA ILE A 360 -17.08 8.80 -1.56
C ILE A 360 -16.37 9.88 -2.39
N GLY A 361 -15.14 10.26 -1.99
CA GLY A 361 -14.34 11.24 -2.72
C GLY A 361 -13.77 10.74 -4.03
N THR A 362 -13.27 9.50 -4.05
CA THR A 362 -12.78 8.85 -5.28
C THR A 362 -13.90 8.68 -6.32
N ASP A 363 -15.12 8.37 -5.89
CA ASP A 363 -16.32 8.36 -6.73
C ASP A 363 -16.89 9.77 -7.04
N ARG A 364 -16.25 10.85 -6.56
CA ARG A 364 -16.57 12.27 -6.81
C ARG A 364 -17.94 12.75 -6.34
N HIS A 365 -18.46 12.20 -5.24
CA HIS A 365 -19.71 12.66 -4.62
C HIS A 365 -19.47 13.86 -3.68
N TYR A 366 -19.07 15.00 -4.24
CA TYR A 366 -18.69 16.20 -3.48
C TYR A 366 -19.78 16.74 -2.57
N GLU A 367 -21.05 16.62 -2.95
CA GLU A 367 -22.19 16.99 -2.11
C GLU A 367 -22.19 16.19 -0.81
N LEU A 368 -21.97 14.87 -0.90
CA LEU A 368 -21.90 14.00 0.27
C LEU A 368 -20.66 14.29 1.12
N LEU A 369 -19.51 14.61 0.52
CA LEU A 369 -18.34 15.06 1.28
C LEU A 369 -18.60 16.35 2.06
N ALA A 370 -19.31 17.31 1.46
CA ALA A 370 -19.67 18.57 2.11
C ALA A 370 -20.61 18.34 3.31
N GLU A 371 -21.52 17.36 3.20
CA GLU A 371 -22.34 16.89 4.32
C GLU A 371 -21.48 16.25 5.42
N LEU A 372 -20.60 15.30 5.07
CA LEU A 372 -19.70 14.63 6.03
C LEU A 372 -18.86 15.63 6.83
N ARG A 373 -18.29 16.64 6.17
CA ARG A 373 -17.50 17.70 6.82
C ARG A 373 -18.28 18.45 7.91
N GLN A 374 -19.59 18.62 7.75
CA GLN A 374 -20.44 19.39 8.67
C GLN A 374 -21.03 18.54 9.81
N ARG A 375 -20.89 17.22 9.75
CA ARG A 375 -21.49 16.28 10.69
C ARG A 375 -20.66 16.09 11.95
N GLY A 376 -21.05 16.80 13.02
CA GLY A 376 -20.40 16.72 14.33
C GLY A 376 -20.54 15.37 15.05
N ASP A 377 -21.41 14.49 14.57
CA ASP A 377 -21.62 13.13 15.08
C ASP A 377 -20.63 12.10 14.51
N LEU A 378 -19.87 12.44 13.46
CA LEU A 378 -18.86 11.56 12.88
C LEU A 378 -17.50 11.64 13.60
N PRO A 379 -16.61 10.65 13.43
CA PRO A 379 -15.22 10.77 13.86
C PRO A 379 -14.47 11.93 13.19
N ASP A 380 -13.48 12.49 13.88
CA ASP A 380 -12.66 13.60 13.39
C ASP A 380 -11.94 13.25 12.08
N ALA A 381 -11.37 12.04 11.99
CA ALA A 381 -10.67 11.56 10.80
C ALA A 381 -11.57 11.60 9.56
N VAL A 382 -12.85 11.23 9.69
CA VAL A 382 -13.83 11.26 8.58
C VAL A 382 -14.05 12.67 8.07
N ARG A 383 -14.19 13.64 8.98
CA ARG A 383 -14.39 15.05 8.61
C ARG A 383 -13.15 15.67 7.98
N GLN A 384 -11.97 15.35 8.52
CA GLN A 384 -10.69 15.82 7.98
C GLN A 384 -10.45 15.29 6.57
N THR A 385 -10.69 14.00 6.34
CA THR A 385 -10.57 13.40 5.00
C THR A 385 -11.54 14.03 4.00
N ALA A 386 -12.79 14.28 4.41
CA ALA A 386 -13.75 14.99 3.57
C ALA A 386 -13.31 16.43 3.25
N GLN A 387 -12.76 17.17 4.23
CA GLN A 387 -12.23 18.51 4.02
C GLN A 387 -11.03 18.51 3.07
N TRP A 388 -10.10 17.56 3.25
CA TRP A 388 -8.92 17.42 2.41
C TRP A 388 -9.33 17.15 0.96
N LEU A 389 -10.20 16.16 0.72
CA LEU A 389 -10.72 15.82 -0.62
C LEU A 389 -11.46 16.99 -1.30
N LEU A 390 -12.19 17.81 -0.54
CA LEU A 390 -12.85 19.02 -1.06
C LEU A 390 -11.87 20.15 -1.40
N SER A 391 -10.67 20.13 -0.82
CA SER A 391 -9.62 21.13 -1.05
C SER A 391 -8.64 20.69 -2.13
N SER A 392 -8.57 19.39 -2.43
CA SER A 392 -7.76 18.84 -3.51
C SER A 392 -8.28 19.32 -4.88
N PRO A 393 -7.38 19.63 -5.83
CA PRO A 393 -7.78 19.99 -7.18
C PRO A 393 -8.63 18.86 -7.78
N PRO A 394 -9.73 19.17 -8.49
CA PRO A 394 -10.46 18.13 -9.21
C PRO A 394 -9.53 17.52 -10.25
N ASP A 395 -9.33 16.20 -10.19
CA ASP A 395 -8.54 15.49 -11.18
C ASP A 395 -9.05 15.82 -12.57
N SER A 396 -8.15 16.39 -13.39
CA SER A 396 -8.37 16.47 -14.84
C SER A 396 -8.69 15.05 -15.33
N PRO A 397 -9.72 14.87 -16.15
CA PRO A 397 -10.19 13.53 -16.55
C PRO A 397 -9.03 12.69 -17.08
N ALA A 398 -8.92 11.46 -16.56
CA ALA A 398 -7.90 10.47 -16.89
C ALA A 398 -8.00 9.97 -18.33
#